data_AF-A0A351AGE2-F1
#
_entry.id   AF-A0A351AGE2-F1
#
_cell.length_a   1.000
_cell.length_b   1.000
_cell.length_c   1.000
_cell.angle_alpha   90.00
_cell.angle_beta   90.00
_cell.angle_gamma   90.00
#
_symmetry.space_group_name_H-M   'P 1'
#
loop_
_entity.id
_entity.type
_entity.pdbx_description
1 polymer ?
#
loop_
_entity_poly.entity_id
_entity_poly.type
_entity_poly.pdbx_seq_one_letter_code
_entity_poly.pdbx_strand_id
1 'polypeptide(L)'
;YEDMASWRPWSKAQNHCAVLEGDVQVAEPYSREELLDFADLILSEIDERIHALDLDAPTCGFPWYPQVSRVELLVLSLRHLHGHLGQLHEHLIARGLDVTWLGEPTSASV
;
A
#
# COMPACT_ATOMS: atom_id res chain seq x y z
N TYR A 1 -6.40 -3.16 16.38
CA TYR A 1 -7.47 -3.26 15.37
C TYR A 1 -8.69 -3.80 16.11
N GLU A 2 -9.50 -2.93 16.72
CA GLU A 2 -10.41 -3.36 17.79
C GLU A 2 -11.86 -3.61 17.34
N ASP A 3 -12.21 -3.35 16.09
CA ASP A 3 -13.52 -3.73 15.56
C ASP A 3 -13.47 -4.10 14.07
N MET A 4 -13.41 -5.41 13.78
CA MET A 4 -13.51 -5.90 12.40
C MET A 4 -14.93 -5.78 11.83
N ALA A 5 -15.96 -5.53 12.65
CA ALA A 5 -17.34 -5.43 12.20
C ALA A 5 -17.67 -4.07 11.57
N SER A 6 -16.92 -3.01 11.92
CA SER A 6 -17.00 -1.69 11.26
C SER A 6 -16.14 -1.59 10.01
N TRP A 7 -15.21 -2.53 9.79
CA TRP A 7 -14.44 -2.56 8.54
C TRP A 7 -15.37 -2.78 7.35
N ARG A 8 -15.20 -1.93 6.32
CA ARG A 8 -15.89 -2.03 5.05
C ARG A 8 -14.82 -2.19 3.96
N PRO A 9 -14.77 -3.34 3.28
CA PRO A 9 -13.86 -3.49 2.16
C PRO A 9 -14.29 -2.58 1.01
N TRP A 10 -13.35 -2.28 0.12
CA TRP A 10 -13.67 -1.69 -1.17
C TRP A 10 -14.72 -2.56 -1.91
N SER A 11 -15.65 -1.94 -2.62
CA SER A 11 -16.80 -2.62 -3.23
C SER A 11 -16.44 -3.73 -4.20
N LYS A 12 -15.25 -3.65 -4.80
CA LYS A 12 -14.70 -4.65 -5.74
C LYS A 12 -13.70 -5.62 -5.10
N ALA A 13 -13.51 -5.57 -3.78
CA ALA A 13 -12.53 -6.40 -3.09
C ALA A 13 -12.81 -7.91 -3.30
N GLN A 14 -11.82 -8.61 -3.84
CA GLN A 14 -11.85 -10.05 -4.00
C GLN A 14 -11.24 -10.75 -2.78
N ASN A 15 -12.04 -11.52 -2.03
CA ASN A 15 -11.57 -12.26 -0.84
C ASN A 15 -10.66 -13.48 -1.16
N HIS A 16 -10.26 -13.65 -2.42
CA HIS A 16 -9.80 -14.93 -2.97
C HIS A 16 -8.34 -14.89 -3.46
N CYS A 17 -7.64 -13.77 -3.27
CA CYS A 17 -6.19 -13.73 -3.49
C CYS A 17 -5.53 -14.65 -2.45
N ALA A 18 -5.01 -15.77 -2.94
CA ALA A 18 -4.71 -16.94 -2.14
C ALA A 18 -3.74 -16.68 -0.99
N VAL A 19 -4.01 -17.39 0.10
CA VAL A 19 -3.12 -17.65 1.22
C VAL A 19 -1.74 -18.06 0.69
N LEU A 20 -0.68 -17.70 1.41
CA LEU A 20 0.72 -18.03 1.06
C LEU A 20 0.98 -19.55 0.88
N GLU A 21 0.03 -20.39 1.31
CA GLU A 21 0.07 -21.85 1.25
C GLU A 21 -1.23 -22.40 0.62
N GLY A 22 -1.12 -23.27 -0.40
CA GLY A 22 -2.25 -23.95 -1.05
C GLY A 22 -2.30 -23.78 -2.58
N ASP A 23 -3.26 -24.47 -3.22
CA ASP A 23 -3.53 -24.27 -4.65
C ASP A 23 -4.09 -22.87 -4.89
N VAL A 24 -3.30 -22.02 -5.54
CA VAL A 24 -3.66 -20.64 -5.84
C VAL A 24 -4.66 -20.63 -6.99
N GLN A 25 -5.91 -20.30 -6.70
CA GLN A 25 -6.82 -19.85 -7.76
C GLN A 25 -6.32 -18.48 -8.23
N VAL A 26 -5.89 -18.40 -9.49
CA VAL A 26 -5.50 -17.14 -10.11
C VAL A 26 -6.74 -16.27 -10.15
N ALA A 27 -6.76 -15.23 -9.33
CA ALA A 27 -7.80 -14.21 -9.34
C ALA A 27 -7.68 -13.39 -10.62
N GLU A 28 -8.83 -12.94 -11.15
CA GLU A 28 -8.78 -12.07 -12.32
C GLU A 28 -8.18 -10.71 -11.94
N PRO A 29 -7.14 -10.25 -12.66
CA PRO A 29 -6.52 -8.96 -12.38
C PRO A 29 -7.53 -7.82 -12.52
N TYR A 30 -7.47 -6.85 -11.62
CA TYR A 30 -8.23 -5.61 -11.74
C TYR A 30 -7.82 -4.84 -13.01
N SER A 31 -8.79 -4.12 -13.59
CA SER A 31 -8.50 -3.17 -14.65
C SER A 31 -7.69 -1.97 -14.12
N ARG A 32 -7.13 -1.17 -15.03
CA ARG A 32 -6.43 0.07 -14.66
C ARG A 32 -7.37 1.04 -13.94
N GLU A 33 -8.59 1.19 -14.45
CA GLU A 33 -9.61 2.08 -13.89
C GLU A 33 -10.00 1.62 -12.48
N GLU A 34 -10.12 0.32 -12.28
CA GLU A 34 -10.38 -0.27 -10.97
C GLU A 34 -9.26 0.00 -9.96
N LEU A 35 -8.00 -0.13 -10.37
CA LEU A 35 -6.88 0.18 -9.49
C LEU A 35 -6.82 1.67 -9.14
N LEU A 36 -7.18 2.56 -10.08
CA LEU A 36 -7.26 4.00 -9.84
C LEU A 36 -8.41 4.35 -8.89
N ASP A 37 -9.60 3.77 -9.09
CA ASP A 37 -10.74 3.92 -8.17
C ASP A 37 -10.35 3.52 -6.73
N PHE A 38 -9.57 2.45 -6.58
CA PHE A 38 -9.09 2.00 -5.27
C PHE A 38 -8.03 2.93 -4.68
N ALA A 39 -7.13 3.47 -5.51
CA ALA A 39 -6.15 4.46 -5.08
C ALA A 39 -6.84 5.74 -4.56
N ASP A 40 -7.88 6.21 -5.24
CA ASP A 40 -8.68 7.36 -4.82
C ASP A 40 -9.36 7.11 -3.46
N LEU A 41 -9.90 5.90 -3.25
CA LEU A 41 -10.44 5.50 -1.94
C LEU A 41 -9.37 5.58 -0.85
N ILE A 42 -8.18 5.01 -1.07
CA ILE A 42 -7.07 5.05 -0.09
C ILE A 42 -6.70 6.50 0.20
N LEU A 43 -6.51 7.33 -0.82
CA LEU A 43 -6.13 8.74 -0.68
C LEU A 43 -7.18 9.55 0.07
N SER A 44 -8.47 9.21 -0.08
CA SER A 44 -9.55 9.90 0.62
C SER A 44 -9.60 9.64 2.13
N GLU A 45 -9.02 8.53 2.59
CA GLU A 45 -9.11 8.09 4.00
C GLU A 45 -7.74 8.11 4.72
N ILE A 46 -6.63 8.24 4.00
CA ILE A 46 -5.29 7.99 4.56
C ILE A 46 -4.95 8.93 5.71
N ASP A 47 -5.29 10.23 5.58
CA ASP A 47 -4.97 11.22 6.60
C ASP A 47 -5.72 10.94 7.90
N GLU A 48 -7.04 10.75 7.84
CA GLU A 48 -7.86 10.41 9.01
C GLU A 48 -7.37 9.13 9.67
N ARG A 49 -7.07 8.10 8.86
CA ARG A 49 -6.58 6.81 9.35
C ARG A 49 -5.24 6.94 10.06
N ILE A 50 -4.29 7.72 9.52
CA ILE A 50 -2.98 7.94 10.15
C ILE A 50 -3.15 8.70 11.47
N HIS A 51 -3.99 9.75 11.51
CA HIS A 51 -4.24 10.53 12.73
C HIS A 51 -4.90 9.70 13.84
N ALA A 52 -5.67 8.67 13.48
CA ALA A 52 -6.29 7.76 14.44
C ALA A 52 -5.34 6.68 14.99
N LEU A 53 -4.11 6.57 14.48
CA LEU A 53 -3.15 5.56 14.96
C LEU A 53 -2.49 5.99 16.27
N ASP A 54 -2.40 5.05 17.21
CA ASP A 54 -1.43 5.14 18.30
C ASP A 54 -0.02 4.86 17.77
N LEU A 55 0.71 5.94 17.44
CA LEU A 55 2.07 5.87 16.92
C LEU A 55 3.08 5.40 17.97
N ASP A 56 2.80 5.62 19.25
CA ASP A 56 3.66 5.21 20.36
C ASP A 56 3.46 3.74 20.75
N ALA A 57 2.50 3.05 20.12
CA ALA A 57 2.24 1.64 20.38
C ALA A 57 3.52 0.80 20.18
N PRO A 58 3.96 0.06 21.23
CA PRO A 58 5.20 -0.70 21.20
C PRO A 58 5.14 -1.90 20.25
N THR A 59 3.94 -2.26 19.77
CA THR A 59 3.73 -3.33 18.80
C THR A 59 2.79 -2.86 17.69
N CYS A 60 3.00 -3.34 16.48
CA CYS A 60 2.21 -2.99 15.30
C CYS A 60 0.90 -3.78 15.17
N GLY A 61 0.72 -4.82 15.99
CA GLY A 61 -0.48 -5.66 16.02
C GLY A 61 -0.49 -6.85 15.05
N PHE A 62 0.56 -7.04 14.24
CA PHE A 62 0.71 -8.24 13.42
C PHE A 62 1.40 -9.36 14.22
N PRO A 63 0.80 -10.56 14.32
CA PRO A 63 1.33 -11.65 15.15
C PRO A 63 2.68 -12.20 14.64
N TRP A 64 2.97 -12.04 13.34
CA TRP A 64 4.25 -12.40 12.74
C TRP A 64 5.33 -11.31 12.85
N TYR A 65 5.00 -10.14 13.41
CA TYR A 65 5.95 -9.07 13.73
C TYR A 65 5.80 -8.59 15.18
N PRO A 66 6.02 -9.48 16.17
CA PRO A 66 5.72 -9.18 17.58
C PRO A 66 6.61 -8.10 18.19
N GLN A 67 7.77 -7.82 17.58
CA GLN A 67 8.78 -6.88 18.11
C GLN A 67 8.82 -5.55 17.34
N VAL A 68 7.99 -5.41 16.30
CA VAL A 68 7.95 -4.21 15.46
C VAL A 68 6.91 -3.25 16.03
N SER A 69 7.33 -2.04 16.37
CA SER A 69 6.46 -0.96 16.83
C SER A 69 5.57 -0.42 15.70
N ARG A 70 4.56 0.40 16.05
CA ARG A 70 3.69 1.01 15.03
C ARG A 70 4.47 1.88 14.05
N VAL A 71 5.36 2.74 14.53
CA VAL A 71 6.14 3.64 13.67
C VAL A 71 7.10 2.88 12.77
N GLU A 72 7.78 1.85 13.30
CA GLU A 72 8.65 1.01 12.47
C GLU A 72 7.86 0.31 11.34
N LEU A 73 6.64 -0.16 11.61
CA LEU A 73 5.78 -0.69 10.57
C LEU A 73 5.46 0.36 9.49
N LEU A 74 5.16 1.60 9.85
CA LEU A 74 4.90 2.66 8.86
C LEU A 74 6.12 2.94 7.98
N VAL A 75 7.32 2.96 8.56
CA VAL A 75 8.58 3.10 7.80
C VAL A 75 8.79 1.91 6.86
N LEU A 76 8.50 0.68 7.33
CA LEU A 76 8.55 -0.52 6.50
C LEU A 76 7.54 -0.46 5.36
N SER A 77 6.32 0.03 5.60
CA SER A 77 5.30 0.24 4.57
C SER A 77 5.76 1.24 3.50
N LEU A 78 6.36 2.36 3.89
CA LEU A 78 6.93 3.33 2.95
C LEU A 78 8.05 2.71 2.09
N ARG A 79 8.96 1.95 2.71
CA ARG A 79 10.01 1.22 1.99
C ARG A 79 9.41 0.23 0.99
N HIS A 80 8.38 -0.50 1.39
CA HIS A 80 7.72 -1.48 0.53
C HIS A 80 7.02 -0.81 -0.67
N LEU A 81 6.33 0.31 -0.43
CA LEU A 81 5.71 1.12 -1.47
C LEU A 81 6.74 1.62 -2.49
N HIS A 82 7.88 2.16 -2.03
CA HIS A 82 8.96 2.58 -2.91
C HIS A 82 9.50 1.44 -3.78
N GLY A 83 9.65 0.24 -3.21
CA GLY A 83 10.09 -0.94 -3.97
C GLY A 83 9.13 -1.28 -5.11
N HIS A 84 7.83 -1.30 -4.85
CA HIS A 84 6.83 -1.57 -5.88
C HIS A 84 6.67 -0.45 -6.90
N LEU A 85 6.85 0.81 -6.48
CA LEU A 85 6.85 1.94 -7.39
C LEU A 85 8.02 1.86 -8.39
N GLY A 86 9.20 1.45 -7.94
CA GLY A 86 10.35 1.17 -8.82
C GLY A 86 10.06 0.06 -9.82
N GLN A 87 9.50 -1.07 -9.37
CA GLN A 87 9.10 -2.17 -10.26
C GLN A 87 8.06 -1.74 -11.31
N LEU A 88 7.06 -0.96 -10.91
CA LEU A 88 6.06 -0.41 -11.83
C LEU A 88 6.73 0.51 -12.87
N HIS A 89 7.66 1.35 -12.43
CA HIS A 89 8.41 2.24 -13.32
C HIS A 89 9.23 1.45 -14.36
N GLU A 90 9.96 0.41 -13.94
CA GLU A 90 10.69 -0.49 -14.85
C GLU A 90 9.75 -1.12 -15.89
N HIS A 91 8.57 -1.56 -15.48
CA HIS A 91 7.56 -2.11 -16.38
C HIS A 91 6.98 -1.10 -17.38
N LEU A 92 6.91 0.19 -17.01
CA LEU A 92 6.47 1.26 -17.89
C LEU A 92 7.56 1.60 -18.92
N ILE A 93 8.82 1.75 -18.48
CA ILE A 93 9.96 1.96 -19.39
C ILE A 93 10.05 0.84 -20.42
N ALA A 94 9.91 -0.42 -19.99
CA ALA A 94 9.94 -1.58 -20.89
C ALA A 94 8.85 -1.54 -21.98
N ARG A 95 7.78 -0.74 -21.78
CA ARG A 95 6.70 -0.49 -22.75
C ARG A 95 6.88 0.81 -23.54
N GLY A 96 8.03 1.48 -23.39
CA GLY A 96 8.30 2.77 -24.02
C GLY A 96 7.60 3.96 -23.35
N LEU A 97 7.11 3.79 -22.13
CA LEU A 97 6.48 4.84 -21.33
C LEU A 97 7.48 5.35 -20.30
N ASP A 98 8.01 6.55 -20.53
CA ASP A 98 8.84 7.24 -19.54
C ASP A 98 7.94 8.16 -18.69
N VAL A 99 7.97 7.99 -17.37
CA VAL A 99 7.15 8.79 -16.45
C VAL A 99 8.03 9.78 -15.71
N THR A 100 7.60 11.04 -15.70
CA THR A 100 8.29 12.09 -14.95
C THR A 100 8.23 11.78 -13.45
N TRP A 101 9.40 11.58 -12.85
CA TRP A 101 9.50 11.47 -11.40
C TRP A 101 9.25 12.83 -10.75
N LEU A 102 8.23 12.93 -9.90
CA LEU A 102 7.83 14.18 -9.23
C LEU A 102 8.61 14.46 -7.94
N GLY A 103 9.50 13.56 -7.52
CA GLY A 103 10.44 13.85 -6.44
C GLY A 103 11.53 14.77 -6.96
N GLU A 104 11.26 16.08 -7.02
CA GLU A 104 12.28 17.07 -7.36
C GLU A 104 13.54 16.83 -6.50
N PRO A 105 14.74 16.68 -7.09
CA PRO A 105 15.90 17.20 -6.40
C PRO A 105 15.65 18.70 -6.34
N THR A 106 15.36 19.23 -5.16
CA THR A 106 15.35 20.68 -4.97
C THR A 106 16.69 21.16 -5.48
N SER A 107 16.70 21.78 -6.65
CA SER A 107 17.87 22.44 -7.19
C SER A 107 18.00 23.66 -6.29
N ALA A 108 18.77 23.53 -5.22
CA ALA A 108 19.15 24.68 -4.42
C ALA A 108 19.75 25.68 -5.42
N SER A 109 18.98 26.72 -5.71
CA SER A 109 19.41 27.81 -6.56
C SER A 109 20.54 28.51 -5.81
N VAL A 110 21.77 28.32 -6.28
CA VAL A 110 22.95 29.08 -5.85
C VAL A 110 23.05 30.33 -6.69
#